data_AF-A0A522R1U0-F1
#
_entry.id   AF-A0A522R1U0-F1
#
_cell.length_a   1.000
_cell.length_b   1.000
_cell.length_c   1.000
_cell.angle_alpha   90.00
_cell.angle_beta   90.00
_cell.angle_gamma   90.00
#
_symmetry.space_group_name_H-M   'P 1'
#
loop_
_entity.id
_entity.type
_entity.pdbx_description
1 polymer ?
#
loop_
_entity_poly.entity_id
_entity_poly.type
_entity_poly.pdbx_seq_one_letter_code
_entity_poly.pdbx_strand_id
1 'polypeptide(L)'
;MSAAHAIGTRAVLTDIEGTTSSIAFVKEVLFPYARAHLSRFIETHHDDPAVARWLEATAREAGIDDLRPQRLIDTLVRWIDEDRKATPLKA
;
A
#
# COMPACT_ATOMS: atom_id res chain seq x y z
N MET A 1 49.39 2.90 -27.79
CA MET A 1 47.99 3.35 -27.99
C MET A 1 47.10 2.46 -27.15
N SER A 2 46.64 2.93 -26.00
CA SER A 2 45.79 2.14 -25.09
C SER A 2 44.33 2.44 -25.40
N ALA A 3 43.56 1.41 -25.78
CA ALA A 3 42.15 1.53 -26.07
C ALA A 3 41.40 1.73 -24.75
N ALA A 4 40.78 2.89 -24.57
CA ALA A 4 39.85 3.14 -23.49
C ALA A 4 38.68 2.14 -23.62
N HIS A 5 38.57 1.22 -22.67
CA HIS A 5 37.44 0.32 -22.57
C HIS A 5 36.24 1.14 -22.08
N ALA A 6 35.37 1.58 -22.99
CA ALA A 6 34.11 2.21 -22.62
C ALA A 6 33.25 1.15 -21.91
N ILE A 7 33.16 1.21 -20.58
CA ILE A 7 32.28 0.36 -19.80
C ILE A 7 30.85 0.81 -20.10
N GLY A 8 30.20 0.15 -21.06
CA GLY A 8 28.80 0.40 -21.39
C GLY A 8 27.89 0.07 -20.19
N THR A 9 26.89 0.90 -19.95
CA THR A 9 25.86 0.67 -18.91
C THR A 9 25.14 -0.65 -19.18
N ARG A 10 25.26 -1.62 -18.25
CA ARG A 10 24.64 -2.95 -18.38
C ARG A 10 23.21 -3.01 -17.86
N ALA A 11 22.84 -2.11 -16.95
CA ALA A 11 21.51 -2.02 -16.37
C ALA A 11 21.26 -0.59 -15.85
N VAL A 12 19.98 -0.22 -15.76
CA VAL A 12 19.51 1.00 -15.08
C VAL A 12 18.55 0.58 -13.98
N LEU A 13 18.81 1.03 -12.75
CA LEU A 13 17.92 0.87 -11.61
C LEU A 13 17.26 2.23 -11.34
N THR A 14 15.94 2.28 -11.34
CA THR A 14 15.18 3.51 -11.13
C THR A 14 14.26 3.37 -9.93
N ASP A 15 14.22 4.41 -9.11
CA ASP A 15 13.22 4.56 -8.05
C ASP A 15 11.89 5.10 -8.62
N ILE A 16 10.82 5.03 -7.84
CA ILE A 16 9.47 5.48 -8.23
C ILE A 16 9.25 6.92 -7.82
N GLU A 17 9.06 7.17 -6.54
CA GLU A 17 8.61 8.45 -6.00
C GLU A 17 9.74 9.49 -6.04
N GLY A 18 9.55 10.56 -6.80
CA GLY A 18 10.54 11.63 -6.98
C GLY A 18 11.60 11.33 -8.03
N THR A 19 11.58 10.14 -8.65
CA THR A 19 12.50 9.75 -9.72
C THR A 19 11.77 9.52 -11.05
N THR A 20 10.82 8.58 -11.10
CA THR A 20 10.02 8.30 -12.31
C THR A 20 8.58 8.79 -12.19
N SER A 21 8.12 9.13 -10.98
CA SER A 21 6.78 9.62 -10.70
C SER A 21 6.82 10.72 -9.65
N SER A 22 5.78 11.57 -9.59
CA SER A 22 5.69 12.64 -8.60
C SER A 22 5.38 12.10 -7.20
N ILE A 23 6.15 12.52 -6.20
CA ILE A 23 5.82 12.28 -4.77
C ILE A 23 4.41 12.83 -4.44
N ALA A 24 4.06 13.99 -5.02
CA ALA A 24 2.75 14.60 -4.81
C ALA A 24 1.62 13.71 -5.35
N PHE A 25 1.84 12.98 -6.45
CA PHE A 25 0.81 12.06 -6.96
C PHE A 25 0.48 10.95 -5.96
N VAL A 26 1.48 10.39 -5.28
CA VAL A 26 1.23 9.36 -4.26
C VAL A 26 0.43 9.94 -3.08
N LYS A 27 0.86 11.10 -2.57
CA LYS A 27 0.28 11.70 -1.37
C LYS A 27 -1.07 12.40 -1.59
N GLU A 28 -1.24 13.05 -2.73
CA GLU A 28 -2.40 13.89 -3.03
C GLU A 28 -3.45 13.18 -3.91
N VAL A 29 -3.10 12.06 -4.55
CA VAL A 29 -4.03 11.31 -5.40
C VAL A 29 -4.22 9.88 -4.92
N LEU A 30 -3.16 9.07 -4.85
CA LEU A 30 -3.31 7.63 -4.56
C LEU A 30 -3.86 7.37 -3.16
N PHE A 31 -3.33 8.04 -2.14
CA PHE A 31 -3.79 7.85 -0.76
C PHE A 31 -5.23 8.35 -0.56
N PRO A 32 -5.61 9.57 -1.01
CA PRO A 32 -6.99 10.02 -0.97
C PRO A 32 -7.96 9.10 -1.72
N TYR A 33 -7.57 8.57 -2.89
CA TYR A 33 -8.36 7.61 -3.63
C TYR A 33 -8.60 6.33 -2.81
N ALA A 34 -7.53 5.70 -2.32
CA ALA A 34 -7.62 4.49 -1.50
C ALA A 34 -8.52 4.71 -0.28
N ARG A 35 -8.29 5.79 0.46
CA ARG A 35 -9.09 6.18 1.63
C ARG A 35 -10.58 6.29 1.31
N ALA A 36 -10.93 6.95 0.20
CA ALA A 36 -12.32 7.19 -0.18
C ALA A 36 -13.07 5.92 -0.62
N HIS A 37 -12.35 4.90 -1.11
CA HIS A 37 -12.95 3.71 -1.73
C HIS A 37 -12.84 2.46 -0.84
N LEU A 38 -11.96 2.47 0.17
CA LEU A 38 -11.64 1.30 0.98
C LEU A 38 -12.86 0.67 1.67
N SER A 39 -13.72 1.47 2.32
CA SER A 39 -14.89 0.96 3.05
C SER A 39 -15.79 0.15 2.13
N ARG A 40 -16.22 0.77 1.01
CA ARG A 40 -17.09 0.14 0.03
C ARG A 40 -16.46 -1.11 -0.58
N PHE A 41 -15.15 -1.06 -0.87
CA PHE A 41 -14.45 -2.22 -1.40
C PHE A 41 -14.49 -3.40 -0.41
N ILE A 42 -14.17 -3.17 0.86
CA ILE A 42 -14.21 -4.22 1.89
C ILE A 42 -15.64 -4.73 2.10
N GLU A 43 -16.63 -3.84 2.21
CA GLU A 43 -18.04 -4.24 2.33
C GLU A 43 -18.47 -5.16 1.20
N THR A 44 -18.02 -4.91 -0.02
CA THR A 44 -18.38 -5.71 -1.21
C THR A 44 -17.59 -7.01 -1.33
N HIS A 45 -16.34 -7.04 -0.86
CA HIS A 45 -15.38 -8.11 -1.16
C HIS A 45 -14.82 -8.86 0.06
N HIS A 46 -15.27 -8.58 1.29
CA HIS A 46 -14.71 -9.19 2.50
C HIS A 46 -14.75 -10.72 2.54
N ASP A 47 -15.70 -11.35 1.84
CA ASP A 47 -15.80 -12.81 1.73
C ASP A 47 -14.81 -13.42 0.72
N ASP A 48 -14.15 -12.61 -0.12
CA ASP A 48 -13.07 -13.08 -0.98
C ASP A 48 -11.89 -13.53 -0.11
N PRO A 49 -11.42 -14.79 -0.21
CA PRO A 49 -10.27 -15.27 0.57
C PRO A 49 -9.02 -14.40 0.45
N ALA A 50 -8.83 -13.73 -0.69
CA ALA A 50 -7.72 -12.81 -0.92
C ALA A 50 -7.82 -11.53 -0.08
N VAL A 51 -9.03 -11.06 0.21
CA VAL A 51 -9.32 -9.88 1.05
C VAL A 51 -9.40 -10.29 2.52
N ALA A 52 -10.12 -11.38 2.83
CA ALA A 52 -10.29 -11.91 4.18
C ALA A 52 -8.96 -12.11 4.91
N ARG A 53 -7.94 -12.68 4.26
CA ARG A 53 -6.61 -12.87 4.86
C ARG A 53 -5.96 -11.56 5.33
N TRP A 54 -6.21 -10.45 4.63
CA TRP A 54 -5.65 -9.14 4.98
C TRP A 54 -6.46 -8.46 6.07
N LEU A 55 -7.77 -8.70 6.12
CA LEU A 55 -8.62 -8.29 7.26
C LEU A 55 -8.20 -9.03 8.54
N GLU A 56 -7.93 -10.33 8.47
CA GLU A 56 -7.39 -11.09 9.60
C GLU A 56 -5.99 -10.60 10.01
N ALA A 57 -5.11 -10.30 9.05
CA ALA A 57 -3.80 -9.72 9.33
C ALA A 57 -3.91 -8.35 10.02
N THR A 58 -4.87 -7.53 9.59
CA THR A 58 -5.22 -6.26 10.23
C THR A 58 -5.66 -6.48 11.67
N ALA A 59 -6.57 -7.43 11.90
CA ALA A 59 -7.06 -7.75 13.24
C ALA A 59 -5.93 -8.19 14.17
N ARG A 60 -5.04 -9.08 13.71
CA ARG A 60 -3.87 -9.52 14.46
C ARG A 60 -2.91 -8.37 14.80
N GLU A 61 -2.58 -7.53 13.81
CA GLU A 61 -1.68 -6.40 14.02
C GLU A 61 -2.29 -5.30 14.92
N ALA A 62 -3.61 -5.16 14.90
CA ALA A 62 -4.35 -4.22 15.73
C ALA A 62 -4.69 -4.76 17.14
N GLY A 63 -4.49 -6.06 17.39
CA GLY A 63 -4.91 -6.71 18.64
C GLY A 63 -6.44 -6.74 18.81
N ILE A 64 -7.18 -6.90 17.71
CA ILE A 64 -8.64 -6.91 17.67
C ILE A 64 -9.12 -8.36 17.52
N ASP A 65 -9.90 -8.86 18.48
CA ASP A 65 -10.54 -10.18 18.38
C ASP A 65 -11.85 -10.14 17.56
N ASP A 66 -12.40 -8.94 17.39
CA ASP A 66 -13.64 -8.67 16.68
C ASP A 66 -13.41 -8.49 15.17
N LEU A 67 -13.70 -9.54 14.40
CA LEU A 67 -13.52 -9.56 12.95
C LEU A 67 -14.66 -8.90 12.17
N ARG A 68 -15.55 -8.14 12.82
CA ARG A 68 -16.58 -7.37 12.10
C ARG A 68 -15.91 -6.41 11.10
N PRO A 69 -16.30 -6.44 9.81
CA PRO A 69 -15.65 -5.63 8.77
C PRO A 69 -15.54 -4.15 9.13
N GLN A 70 -16.57 -3.55 9.74
CA GLN A 70 -16.55 -2.13 10.11
C GLN A 70 -15.38 -1.76 11.03
N ARG A 71 -15.08 -2.58 12.06
CA ARG A 71 -13.98 -2.28 13.00
C ARG A 71 -12.62 -2.34 12.35
N LEU A 72 -12.46 -3.23 11.37
CA LEU A 72 -11.24 -3.38 10.59
C LEU A 72 -11.12 -2.26 9.55
N ILE A 73 -12.22 -1.87 8.91
CA ILE A 73 -12.29 -0.69 8.02
C ILE A 73 -11.86 0.57 8.77
N ASP A 74 -12.46 0.84 9.94
CA ASP A 74 -12.13 2.03 10.74
C ASP A 74 -10.64 2.05 11.11
N THR A 75 -10.08 0.87 11.44
CA THR A 75 -8.66 0.71 11.75
C THR A 75 -7.77 1.02 10.56
N LEU A 76 -8.10 0.47 9.38
CA LEU A 76 -7.34 0.69 8.15
C LEU A 76 -7.42 2.14 7.66
N VAL A 77 -8.60 2.76 7.73
CA VAL A 77 -8.77 4.19 7.40
C VAL A 77 -7.91 5.05 8.32
N ARG A 78 -7.93 4.79 9.62
CA ARG A 78 -7.06 5.49 10.58
C ARG A 78 -5.58 5.30 10.26
N TRP A 79 -5.17 4.09 9.90
CA TRP A 79 -3.77 3.82 9.51
C TRP A 79 -3.34 4.54 8.24
N ILE A 80 -4.25 4.72 7.26
CA ILE A 80 -4.00 5.57 6.11
C ILE A 80 -3.81 7.02 6.55
N ASP A 81 -4.68 7.54 7.42
CA ASP A 81 -4.62 8.92 7.94
C ASP A 81 -3.33 9.17 8.75
N GLU A 82 -2.83 8.15 9.45
CA GLU A 82 -1.57 8.17 10.21
C GLU A 82 -0.30 7.95 9.34
N ASP A 83 -0.45 7.70 8.03
CA ASP A 83 0.63 7.22 7.16
C ASP A 83 1.38 6.00 7.74
N ARG A 84 0.66 5.14 8.48
CA ARG A 84 1.24 3.96 9.13
C ARG A 84 1.71 2.98 8.06
N LYS A 85 2.95 2.51 8.19
CA LYS A 85 3.55 1.53 7.28
C LYS A 85 3.12 0.09 7.58
N ALA A 86 1.83 -0.14 7.81
CA ALA A 86 1.28 -1.46 8.11
C ALA A 86 1.30 -2.36 6.87
N THR A 87 1.66 -3.63 7.04
CA THR A 87 1.73 -4.60 5.93
C THR A 87 0.39 -4.80 5.23
N PRO A 88 -0.77 -4.91 5.93
CA PRO A 88 -2.07 -5.09 5.28
C PRO A 88 -2.49 -3.95 4.34
N LEU A 89 -1.89 -2.75 4.45
CA LEU A 89 -2.15 -1.62 3.55
C LEU A 89 -1.25 -1.59 2.31
N LYS A 90 -0.26 -2.49 2.22
CA LYS A 90 0.79 -2.46 1.19
C LYS A 90 0.88 -3.75 0.37
N ALA A 91 0.02 -4.73 0.65
CA ALA A 91 0.13 -6.08 0.13
C ALA A 91 -0.78 -6.35 -1.07
#